data_AF-A0AAV4R7E5-F1
#
_entry.id   AF-A0AAV4R7E5-F1
#
_cell.length_a   1.000
_cell.length_b   1.000
_cell.length_c   1.000
_cell.angle_alpha   90.00
_cell.angle_beta   90.00
_cell.angle_gamma   90.00
#
_symmetry.space_group_name_H-M   'P 1'
#
loop_
_entity.id
_entity.type
_entity.pdbx_description
1 polymer ?
#
loop_
_entity_poly.entity_id
_entity_poly.type
_entity_poly.pdbx_seq_one_letter_code
_entity_poly.pdbx_strand_id
1 'polypeptide(L)'
;MTLRISNPTQFDEDLLNIAHTTLSSKILNRHKDFFANIAIAAVKCLSKSTDLKAIQFIKKLGGCLTDSILDDGFLLDKKPGVHQPKLVENARILIANTPMDADKIKVFGSRITLDSVAKLGDMELVENEKMKAKLIYNYPEQLFADAGDMAIEHADFEGVERLALVIG
;
A
#
# COMPACT_ATOMS: atom_id res chain seq x y z
N MET A 1 2.03 13.33 31.51
CA MET A 1 2.40 14.76 31.58
C MET A 1 1.37 15.51 30.76
N THR A 2 0.26 15.91 31.38
CA THR A 2 -0.90 16.49 30.71
C THR A 2 -0.69 18.00 30.62
N LEU A 3 -0.19 18.48 29.49
CA LEU A 3 -0.07 19.92 29.24
C LEU A 3 -1.48 20.51 29.19
N ARG A 4 -1.81 21.37 30.17
CA ARG A 4 -3.05 22.15 30.17
C ARG A 4 -3.02 23.08 28.97
N ILE A 5 -3.92 22.85 28.02
CA ILE A 5 -4.09 23.69 26.83
C ILE A 5 -4.77 24.98 27.28
N SER A 6 -3.98 25.98 27.67
CA SER A 6 -4.48 27.31 28.08
C SER A 6 -4.57 28.29 26.90
N ASN A 7 -3.86 28.05 25.79
CA ASN A 7 -3.96 28.82 24.55
C ASN A 7 -3.52 27.98 23.33
N PRO A 8 -4.35 27.85 22.28
CA PRO A 8 -4.03 27.04 21.10
C PRO A 8 -2.88 27.62 20.26
N THR A 9 -2.74 28.95 20.21
CA THR A 9 -1.66 29.63 19.47
C THR A 9 -0.29 29.40 20.11
N GLN A 10 -0.19 29.51 21.44
CA GLN A 10 1.05 29.24 22.16
C GLN A 10 1.47 27.78 22.04
N PHE A 11 0.51 26.85 22.04
CA PHE A 11 0.80 25.43 21.87
C PHE A 11 1.44 25.13 20.50
N ASP A 12 0.94 25.77 19.44
CA ASP A 12 1.50 25.62 18.09
C ASP A 12 2.92 26.21 17.98
N GLU A 13 3.14 27.37 18.59
CA GLU A 13 4.47 28.00 18.66
C GLU A 13 5.46 27.13 19.44
N ASP A 14 5.03 26.54 20.57
CA ASP A 14 5.86 25.64 21.37
C ASP A 14 6.24 24.37 20.60
N LEU A 15 5.29 23.76 19.87
CA LEU A 15 5.57 22.60 19.01
C LEU A 15 6.58 22.95 17.91
N LEU A 16 6.44 24.14 17.31
CA LEU A 16 7.33 24.63 16.28
C LEU A 16 8.75 24.86 16.80
N ASN A 17 8.88 25.42 18.01
CA ASN A 17 10.17 25.57 18.68
C ASN A 17 10.83 24.21 18.97
N ILE A 18 10.07 23.23 19.47
CA ILE A 18 10.59 21.87 19.74
C ILE A 18 11.07 21.20 18.45
N ALA A 19 10.28 21.28 17.38
CA ALA A 19 10.66 20.75 16.06
C ALA A 19 11.94 21.40 15.53
N HIS A 20 12.08 22.72 15.65
CA HIS A 20 13.30 23.43 15.25
C HIS A 20 14.53 23.00 16.02
N THR A 21 14.45 22.91 17.34
CA THR A 21 15.59 22.49 18.16
C THR A 21 16.06 21.10 17.77
N THR A 22 15.13 20.18 17.50
CA THR A 22 15.44 18.79 17.11
C THR A 22 16.09 18.73 15.72
N LEU A 23 15.55 19.48 14.75
CA LEU A 23 16.02 19.48 13.36
C LEU A 23 17.33 20.26 13.16
N SER A 24 17.66 21.21 14.05
CA SER A 24 18.86 22.05 13.93
C SER A 24 20.17 21.26 13.94
N SER A 25 20.18 20.07 14.57
CA SER A 25 21.34 19.17 14.62
C SER A 25 21.45 18.21 13.42
N LYS A 26 20.52 18.28 12.45
CA LYS A 26 20.42 17.33 11.33
C LYS A 26 20.70 18.02 10.00
N ILE A 27 20.87 17.21 8.95
CA ILE A 27 21.09 17.66 7.56
C ILE A 27 19.96 18.60 7.09
N LEU A 28 18.77 18.48 7.68
CA LEU A 28 17.59 19.27 7.38
C LEU A 28 17.64 20.72 7.90
N ASN A 29 18.70 21.13 8.61
CA ASN A 29 18.81 22.48 9.20
C ASN A 29 18.59 23.62 8.20
N ARG A 30 19.03 23.46 6.94
CA ARG A 30 18.82 24.49 5.89
C ARG A 30 17.35 24.77 5.58
N HIS A 31 16.49 23.77 5.75
CA HIS A 31 15.05 23.86 5.47
C HIS A 31 14.24 23.43 6.70
N LYS A 32 14.71 23.78 7.90
CA LYS A 32 14.08 23.34 9.15
C LYS A 32 12.65 23.84 9.30
N ASP A 33 12.33 25.04 8.81
CA ASP A 33 10.98 25.62 8.87
C ASP A 33 9.99 24.79 8.05
N PHE A 34 10.41 24.37 6.86
CA PHE A 34 9.61 23.52 5.98
C PHE A 34 9.30 22.17 6.62
N PHE A 35 10.33 21.46 7.09
CA PHE A 35 10.15 20.15 7.71
C PHE A 35 9.47 20.21 9.08
N ALA A 36 9.64 21.30 9.85
CA ALA A 36 8.93 21.52 11.10
C ALA A 36 7.43 21.64 10.87
N ASN A 37 7.01 22.44 9.89
CA ASN A 37 5.60 22.61 9.55
C ASN A 37 4.96 21.29 9.11
N ILE A 38 5.65 20.50 8.27
CA ILE A 38 5.20 19.16 7.85
C ILE A 38 5.05 18.23 9.05
N ALA A 39 6.05 18.18 9.95
CA ALA A 39 6.01 17.31 11.11
C ALA A 39 4.86 17.67 12.06
N ILE A 40 4.63 18.96 12.30
CA ILE A 40 3.53 19.43 13.15
C ILE A 40 2.19 19.10 12.53
N ALA A 41 2.03 19.32 11.21
CA ALA A 41 0.80 18.97 10.50
C ALA A 41 0.49 17.47 10.60
N ALA A 42 1.49 16.61 10.37
CA ALA A 42 1.34 15.15 10.48
C ALA A 42 0.95 14.71 11.91
N VAL A 43 1.57 15.31 12.94
CA VAL A 43 1.27 14.99 14.34
C VAL A 43 -0.12 15.49 14.75
N LYS A 44 -0.56 16.65 14.24
CA LYS A 44 -1.90 17.18 14.49
C LYS A 44 -2.99 16.28 13.92
N CYS A 45 -2.78 15.68 12.74
CA CYS A 45 -3.71 14.69 12.18
C CYS A 45 -3.91 13.49 13.10
N LEU A 46 -2.92 13.17 13.94
CA LEU A 46 -2.97 12.01 14.84
C LEU A 46 -3.89 12.21 16.07
N SER A 47 -4.27 13.47 16.38
CA SER A 47 -5.20 14.02 17.40
C SER A 47 -5.40 13.34 18.78
N LYS A 48 -5.47 12.01 18.87
CA LYS A 48 -5.68 11.22 20.10
C LYS A 48 -4.83 9.96 20.21
N SER A 49 -4.26 9.44 19.13
CA SER A 49 -3.38 8.27 19.20
C SER A 49 -1.93 8.72 19.36
N THR A 50 -1.16 7.98 20.16
CA THR A 50 0.30 8.18 20.30
C THR A 50 1.09 7.26 19.36
N ASP A 51 0.40 6.58 18.45
CA ASP A 51 0.98 5.55 17.60
C ASP A 51 1.65 6.16 16.39
N LEU A 52 2.99 6.25 16.46
CA LEU A 52 3.84 6.68 15.35
C LEU A 52 3.69 5.80 14.11
N LYS A 53 3.13 4.59 14.25
CA LYS A 53 2.84 3.68 13.14
C LYS A 53 1.84 4.27 12.15
N ALA A 54 0.96 5.19 12.55
CA ALA A 54 0.01 5.80 11.62
C ALA A 54 0.69 6.73 10.60
N ILE A 55 1.88 7.27 10.93
CA ILE A 55 2.62 8.17 10.04
C ILE A 55 3.58 7.32 9.19
N GLN A 56 3.29 7.24 7.90
CA GLN A 56 4.14 6.55 6.94
C GLN A 56 5.15 7.49 6.27
N PHE A 57 6.41 7.07 6.24
CA PHE A 57 7.45 7.75 5.47
C PHE A 57 7.74 6.98 4.18
N ILE A 58 7.49 7.59 3.03
CA ILE A 58 7.86 7.04 1.71
C ILE A 58 9.00 7.87 1.14
N LYS A 59 10.14 7.22 0.90
CA LYS A 59 11.32 7.85 0.31
C LYS A 59 11.38 7.48 -1.16
N LYS A 60 11.13 8.45 -2.03
CA LYS A 60 11.36 8.32 -3.46
C LYS A 60 12.69 8.94 -3.84
N LEU A 61 13.44 8.25 -4.70
CA LEU A 61 14.67 8.78 -5.27
C LEU A 61 14.29 9.77 -6.38
N GLY A 62 14.89 10.97 -6.34
CA GLY A 62 14.64 12.05 -7.29
C GLY A 62 14.18 13.33 -6.59
N GLY A 63 14.43 14.48 -7.24
CA GLY A 63 14.05 15.80 -6.73
C GLY A 63 14.97 16.37 -5.64
N CYS A 64 14.54 17.51 -5.08
CA CYS A 64 15.17 18.18 -3.95
C CYS A 64 14.45 17.83 -2.64
N LEU A 65 15.11 18.03 -1.50
CA LEU A 65 14.52 17.83 -0.17
C LEU A 65 13.25 18.68 0.04
N THR A 66 13.20 19.86 -0.58
CA THR A 66 12.05 20.78 -0.55
C THR A 66 10.84 20.30 -1.34
N ASP A 67 10.98 19.26 -2.16
CA ASP A 67 9.87 18.66 -2.92
C ASP A 67 9.10 17.62 -2.07
N SER A 68 9.49 17.44 -0.81
CA SER A 68 8.80 16.53 0.12
C SER A 68 7.43 17.08 0.47
N ILE A 69 6.37 16.29 0.33
CA ILE A 69 5.00 16.69 0.66
C ILE A 69 4.43 15.85 1.79
N LEU A 70 3.47 16.43 2.51
CA LEU A 70 2.54 15.71 3.37
C LEU A 70 1.23 15.53 2.61
N ASP A 71 0.72 14.31 2.56
CA ASP A 71 -0.59 14.00 1.98
C ASP A 71 -1.60 13.82 3.13
N ASP A 72 -2.75 14.49 3.04
CA ASP A 72 -3.84 14.42 4.02
C ASP A 72 -4.65 13.13 3.84
N GLY A 73 -3.96 12.00 3.95
CA GLY A 73 -4.50 10.69 3.68
C GLY A 73 -3.46 9.58 3.83
N PHE A 74 -3.53 8.59 2.95
CA PHE A 74 -2.61 7.46 2.93
C PHE A 74 -2.07 7.24 1.52
N LEU A 75 -0.73 7.17 1.41
CA LEU A 75 -0.06 6.91 0.15
C LEU A 75 0.43 5.46 0.13
N LEU A 76 0.02 4.70 -0.89
CA LEU A 76 0.51 3.35 -1.12
C LEU A 76 1.44 3.36 -2.34
N ASP A 77 2.69 2.95 -2.15
CA ASP A 77 3.67 2.85 -3.24
C ASP A 77 3.51 1.56 -4.05
N LYS A 78 2.32 1.40 -4.64
CA LYS A 78 1.97 0.27 -5.50
C LYS A 78 1.23 0.76 -6.73
N LYS A 79 1.43 0.05 -7.83
CA LYS A 79 0.71 0.30 -9.07
C LYS A 79 -0.56 -0.56 -9.07
N PRO A 80 -1.69 -0.03 -9.57
CA PRO A 80 -2.88 -0.85 -9.80
C PRO A 80 -2.58 -1.91 -10.87
N GLY A 81 -3.43 -2.94 -10.90
CA GLY A 81 -3.38 -4.00 -11.93
C GLY A 81 -3.62 -3.47 -13.35
N VAL A 82 -3.41 -4.35 -14.34
CA VAL A 82 -3.52 -3.97 -15.76
C VAL A 82 -4.99 -3.74 -16.13
N HIS A 83 -5.27 -2.70 -16.93
CA HIS A 83 -6.63 -2.32 -17.39
C HIS A 83 -7.63 -1.91 -16.30
N GLN A 84 -7.17 -1.64 -15.08
CA GLN A 84 -8.02 -1.14 -13.99
C GLN A 84 -8.19 0.40 -14.05
N PRO A 85 -9.25 0.95 -13.43
CA PRO A 85 -9.43 2.40 -13.35
C PRO A 85 -8.25 3.06 -12.61
N LYS A 86 -7.79 4.21 -13.10
CA LYS A 86 -6.70 4.99 -12.45
C LYS A 86 -7.19 5.94 -11.37
N LEU A 87 -8.48 6.26 -11.39
CA LEU A 87 -9.15 7.15 -10.46
C LEU A 87 -10.48 6.52 -10.09
N VAL A 88 -10.77 6.45 -8.80
CA VAL A 88 -12.04 5.95 -8.26
C VAL A 88 -12.59 7.02 -7.32
N GLU A 89 -13.74 7.58 -7.67
CA GLU A 89 -14.46 8.52 -6.80
C GLU A 89 -15.37 7.75 -5.84
N ASN A 90 -15.47 8.20 -4.57
CA ASN A 90 -16.30 7.56 -3.54
C ASN A 90 -16.03 6.05 -3.38
N ALA A 91 -14.75 5.66 -3.39
CA ALA A 91 -14.33 4.27 -3.32
C ALA A 91 -14.80 3.57 -2.02
N ARG A 92 -15.30 2.34 -2.16
CA ARG A 92 -15.46 1.41 -1.04
C ARG A 92 -14.27 0.47 -1.04
N ILE A 93 -13.47 0.53 0.00
CA ILE A 93 -12.19 -0.17 0.06
C ILE A 93 -12.37 -1.45 0.89
N LEU A 94 -12.09 -2.60 0.28
CA LEU A 94 -12.03 -3.89 0.97
C LEU A 94 -10.57 -4.24 1.22
N ILE A 95 -10.24 -4.49 2.49
CA ILE A 95 -8.93 -4.99 2.89
C ILE A 95 -9.04 -6.50 3.13
N ALA A 96 -8.32 -7.30 2.33
CA ALA A 96 -8.35 -8.76 2.43
C ALA A 96 -6.93 -9.34 2.42
N ASN A 97 -6.71 -10.37 3.23
CA ASN A 97 -5.47 -11.18 3.26
C ASN A 97 -5.71 -12.58 2.69
N THR A 98 -6.51 -12.66 1.62
CA THR A 98 -6.89 -13.93 0.98
C THR A 98 -5.92 -14.21 -0.17
N PRO A 99 -5.28 -15.39 -0.23
CA PRO A 99 -4.41 -15.73 -1.35
C PRO A 99 -5.22 -15.89 -2.64
N MET A 100 -4.86 -15.14 -3.69
CA MET A 100 -5.52 -15.22 -5.00
C MET A 100 -4.84 -16.20 -5.97
N ASP A 101 -3.58 -16.58 -5.72
CA ASP A 101 -2.77 -17.44 -6.61
C ASP A 101 -2.73 -18.92 -6.13
N ALA A 102 -3.88 -19.47 -5.76
CA ALA A 102 -3.99 -20.81 -5.19
C ALA A 102 -4.05 -21.96 -6.23
N ASP A 103 -3.74 -21.68 -7.50
CA ASP A 103 -3.92 -22.64 -8.60
C ASP A 103 -2.68 -23.48 -8.92
N LYS A 104 -1.61 -23.34 -8.13
CA LYS A 104 -0.64 -24.45 -7.99
C LYS A 104 -1.24 -25.48 -7.06
N ILE A 105 -2.03 -26.39 -7.63
CA ILE A 105 -2.21 -27.73 -7.07
C ILE A 105 -0.81 -28.16 -6.60
N LYS A 106 -0.63 -28.43 -5.30
CA LYS A 106 0.62 -29.00 -4.79
C LYS A 106 0.71 -30.44 -5.30
N VAL A 107 1.07 -30.61 -6.58
CA VAL A 107 1.26 -31.89 -7.27
C VAL A 107 2.54 -32.60 -6.80
N PHE A 108 2.90 -32.48 -5.53
CA PHE A 108 4.07 -33.16 -4.95
C PHE A 108 3.85 -34.69 -4.76
N GLY A 109 2.74 -35.25 -5.26
CA GLY A 109 2.44 -36.69 -5.11
C GLY A 109 1.62 -37.36 -6.21
N SER A 110 1.19 -36.65 -7.26
CA SER A 110 0.34 -37.26 -8.31
C SER A 110 1.20 -37.66 -9.50
N ARG A 111 1.60 -38.93 -9.54
CA ARG A 111 2.27 -39.53 -10.69
C ARG A 111 1.20 -40.03 -11.66
N ILE A 112 1.06 -39.38 -12.81
CA ILE A 112 0.13 -39.81 -13.86
C ILE A 112 0.76 -40.98 -14.61
N THR A 113 0.14 -42.16 -14.56
CA THR A 113 0.53 -43.32 -15.37
C THR A 113 -0.39 -43.41 -16.57
N LEU A 114 0.17 -43.49 -17.76
CA LEU A 114 -0.58 -43.60 -19.02
C LEU A 114 -0.49 -45.02 -19.56
N ASP A 115 -1.63 -45.64 -19.85
CA ASP A 115 -1.70 -47.02 -20.34
C ASP A 115 -1.59 -47.14 -21.87
N SER A 116 -1.68 -46.02 -22.62
CA SER A 116 -1.71 -46.04 -24.09
C SER A 116 -1.30 -44.70 -24.70
N VAL A 117 -0.66 -44.75 -25.87
CA VAL A 117 -0.20 -43.60 -26.65
C VAL A 117 -1.36 -42.71 -27.11
N ALA A 118 -2.57 -43.27 -27.29
CA ALA A 118 -3.75 -42.49 -27.65
C ALA A 118 -4.17 -41.52 -26.53
N LYS A 119 -4.08 -41.97 -25.26
CA LYS A 119 -4.41 -41.14 -24.08
C LYS A 119 -3.38 -40.01 -23.86
N LEU A 120 -2.16 -40.14 -24.41
CA LEU A 120 -1.14 -39.10 -24.36
C LEU A 120 -1.57 -37.88 -25.18
N GLY A 121 -2.06 -38.09 -26.40
CA GLY A 121 -2.51 -37.00 -27.28
C GLY A 121 -3.72 -36.25 -26.74
N ASP A 122 -4.70 -36.97 -26.18
CA ASP A 122 -5.87 -36.34 -25.55
C ASP A 122 -5.46 -35.54 -24.30
N MET A 123 -4.50 -36.06 -23.52
CA MET A 123 -4.00 -35.37 -22.33
C MET A 123 -3.16 -34.14 -22.70
N GLU A 124 -2.36 -34.19 -23.78
CA GLU A 124 -1.64 -33.03 -24.32
C GLU A 124 -2.61 -31.96 -24.79
N LEU A 125 -3.69 -32.32 -25.50
CA LEU A 125 -4.69 -31.34 -25.94
C LEU A 125 -5.42 -30.70 -24.75
N VAL A 126 -5.84 -31.49 -23.76
CA VAL A 126 -6.48 -30.99 -22.54
C VAL A 126 -5.51 -30.13 -21.73
N GLU A 127 -4.23 -30.50 -21.65
CA GLU A 127 -3.22 -29.71 -20.95
C GLU A 127 -2.91 -28.41 -21.71
N ASN A 128 -2.89 -28.44 -23.04
CA ASN A 128 -2.66 -27.26 -23.89
C ASN A 128 -3.89 -26.32 -23.91
N GLU A 129 -5.10 -26.85 -23.85
CA GLU A 129 -6.33 -26.04 -23.63
C GLU A 129 -6.38 -25.45 -22.23
N LYS A 130 -6.01 -26.25 -21.20
CA LYS A 130 -5.84 -25.73 -19.84
C LYS A 130 -4.71 -24.70 -19.78
N MET A 131 -3.62 -24.87 -20.52
CA MET A 131 -2.51 -23.90 -20.60
C MET A 131 -2.93 -22.60 -21.31
N LYS A 132 -3.76 -22.69 -22.36
CA LYS A 132 -4.35 -21.51 -23.02
C LYS A 132 -5.30 -20.74 -22.10
N ALA A 133 -6.09 -21.45 -21.28
CA ALA A 133 -6.90 -20.82 -20.23
C ALA A 133 -6.01 -20.26 -19.09
N LYS A 134 -4.90 -20.94 -18.78
CA LYS A 134 -3.92 -20.54 -17.74
C LYS A 134 -2.89 -19.50 -18.19
N LEU A 135 -2.87 -19.09 -19.46
CA LEU A 135 -1.92 -18.07 -19.94
C LEU A 135 -2.18 -16.70 -19.29
N ILE A 136 -3.31 -16.57 -18.61
CA ILE A 136 -3.65 -15.43 -17.77
C ILE A 136 -3.36 -15.84 -16.32
N TYR A 137 -2.08 -15.74 -15.92
CA TYR A 137 -1.70 -15.75 -14.49
C TYR A 137 -2.44 -14.67 -13.68
N ASN A 138 -3.10 -13.74 -14.36
CA ASN A 138 -3.87 -12.62 -13.81
C ASN A 138 -5.39 -12.80 -13.98
N TYR A 139 -5.92 -14.02 -14.07
CA TYR A 139 -7.37 -14.24 -14.24
C TYR A 139 -8.20 -13.50 -13.16
N PRO A 140 -7.82 -13.51 -11.86
CA PRO A 140 -8.48 -12.68 -10.85
C PRO A 140 -8.40 -11.17 -11.15
N GLU A 141 -7.23 -10.64 -11.55
CA GLU A 141 -7.12 -9.22 -11.90
C GLU A 141 -8.00 -8.84 -13.08
N GLN A 142 -8.15 -9.73 -14.07
CA GLN A 142 -9.00 -9.49 -15.22
C GLN A 142 -10.48 -9.44 -14.82
N LEU A 143 -10.91 -10.30 -13.89
CA LEU A 143 -12.28 -10.23 -13.35
C LEU A 143 -12.55 -8.89 -12.66
N PHE A 144 -11.57 -8.35 -11.92
CA PHE A 144 -11.68 -7.01 -11.34
C PHE A 144 -11.71 -5.92 -12.41
N ALA A 145 -10.85 -6.02 -13.43
CA ALA A 145 -10.86 -5.07 -14.54
C ALA A 145 -12.20 -5.07 -15.31
N ASP A 146 -12.78 -6.24 -15.57
CA ASP A 146 -14.07 -6.40 -16.23
C ASP A 146 -15.24 -5.88 -15.38
N ALA A 147 -15.14 -6.01 -14.05
CA ALA A 147 -16.10 -5.45 -13.10
C ALA A 147 -15.94 -3.93 -12.90
N GLY A 148 -14.82 -3.34 -13.34
CA GLY A 148 -14.46 -1.95 -13.09
C GLY A 148 -13.91 -1.68 -11.68
N ASP A 149 -13.49 -2.73 -10.98
CA ASP A 149 -12.90 -2.65 -9.65
C ASP A 149 -11.38 -2.50 -9.72
N MET A 150 -10.81 -1.75 -8.78
CA MET A 150 -9.35 -1.60 -8.64
C MET A 150 -8.82 -2.66 -7.68
N ALA A 151 -7.85 -3.46 -8.13
CA ALA A 151 -7.12 -4.40 -7.30
C ALA A 151 -5.66 -3.96 -7.15
N ILE A 152 -5.20 -3.89 -5.90
CA ILE A 152 -3.81 -3.60 -5.57
C ILE A 152 -3.23 -4.81 -4.88
N GLU A 153 -2.33 -5.51 -5.57
CA GLU A 153 -1.69 -6.71 -5.05
C GLU A 153 -0.36 -6.42 -4.34
N HIS A 154 0.07 -7.39 -3.53
CA HIS A 154 1.36 -7.36 -2.83
C HIS A 154 1.59 -6.08 -2.00
N ALA A 155 0.54 -5.57 -1.35
CA ALA A 155 0.70 -4.56 -0.31
C ALA A 155 1.40 -5.18 0.90
N ASP A 156 2.38 -4.48 1.45
CA ASP A 156 3.09 -4.94 2.65
C ASP A 156 2.11 -5.00 3.83
N PHE A 157 2.27 -5.99 4.72
CA PHE A 157 1.39 -6.20 5.87
C PHE A 157 1.22 -4.92 6.72
N GLU A 158 2.32 -4.21 6.97
CA GLU A 158 2.28 -2.93 7.71
C GLU A 158 1.53 -1.84 6.94
N GLY A 159 1.64 -1.79 5.61
CA GLY A 159 0.89 -0.86 4.78
C GLY A 159 -0.61 -1.13 4.85
N VAL A 160 -1.00 -2.41 4.88
CA VAL A 160 -2.39 -2.84 5.03
C VAL A 160 -2.97 -2.47 6.40
N GLU A 161 -2.23 -2.71 7.48
CA GLU A 161 -2.66 -2.32 8.83
C GLU A 161 -2.85 -0.80 8.96
N ARG A 162 -1.93 -0.01 8.39
CA ARG A 162 -2.03 1.46 8.40
C ARG A 162 -3.20 1.96 7.56
N LEU A 163 -3.45 1.34 6.42
CA LEU A 163 -4.59 1.66 5.57
C LEU A 163 -5.91 1.45 6.33
N ALA A 164 -6.02 0.37 7.11
CA ALA A 164 -7.18 0.13 7.97
C ALA A 164 -7.37 1.27 9.00
N LEU A 165 -6.28 1.75 9.63
CA LEU A 165 -6.37 2.86 10.59
C LEU A 165 -6.89 4.18 9.97
N VAL A 166 -6.63 4.41 8.69
CA VAL A 166 -7.03 5.64 7.99
C VAL A 166 -8.48 5.56 7.49
N ILE A 167 -8.94 4.39 7.11
CA ILE A 167 -10.29 4.18 6.54
C ILE A 167 -11.36 3.98 7.63
N GLY A 168 -10.98 3.44 8.80
CA GLY A 168 -11.86 3.18 9.95
C GLY A 168 -12.17 1.71 10.16
#